data_AF-A0AAE8U4U3-F1
#
_entry.id   AF-A0AAE8U4U3-F1
#
_cell.length_a   1.000
_cell.length_b   1.000
_cell.length_c   1.000
_cell.angle_alpha   90.00
_cell.angle_beta   90.00
_cell.angle_gamma   90.00
#
_symmetry.space_group_name_H-M   'P 1'
#
loop_
_entity.id
_entity.type
_entity.pdbx_description
1 polymer ?
#
loop_
_entity_poly.entity_id
_entity_poly.type
_entity_poly.pdbx_seq_one_letter_code
_entity_poly.pdbx_strand_id
1 'polypeptide(L)' 'SRHNPQFGEAALAASVRARKITYRRMTALGGLGPVRKDSINGAWRNASFQGYADYMQTDEFAEAIDLLVERGHNSD' A
#
# COMPACT_ATOMS: atom_id res chain seq x y z
N SER A 1 5.39 -13.74 -0.32
CA SER A 1 6.88 -13.72 -0.34
C SER A 1 7.37 -15.15 -0.44
N ARG A 2 8.36 -15.45 -1.30
CA ARG A 2 8.98 -16.79 -1.37
C ARG A 2 9.83 -17.08 -0.14
N HIS A 3 10.39 -16.02 0.47
CA HIS A 3 11.24 -16.11 1.65
C HIS A 3 10.44 -16.15 2.97
N ASN A 4 9.30 -15.44 3.02
CA ASN A 4 8.40 -15.42 4.17
C ASN A 4 6.97 -15.81 3.75
N PRO A 5 6.69 -17.11 3.56
CA PRO A 5 5.41 -17.59 3.03
C PRO A 5 4.21 -17.25 3.92
N GLN A 6 4.39 -17.14 5.24
CA GLN A 6 3.36 -16.77 6.21
C GLN A 6 2.78 -15.36 5.99
N PHE A 7 3.53 -14.48 5.33
CA PHE A 7 3.07 -13.14 4.93
C PHE A 7 2.61 -13.09 3.47
N GLY A 8 2.47 -14.25 2.81
CA GLY A 8 1.77 -14.34 1.53
C GLY A 8 0.28 -14.04 1.70
N GLU A 9 -0.35 -13.49 0.65
CA GLU A 9 -1.73 -13.02 0.68
C GLU A 9 -2.73 -14.03 1.24
N ALA A 10 -2.71 -15.28 0.73
CA ALA A 10 -3.61 -16.33 1.18
C ALA A 10 -3.39 -16.70 2.66
N ALA A 11 -2.13 -16.84 3.09
CA ALA A 11 -1.77 -17.21 4.46
C ALA A 11 -2.13 -16.10 5.46
N LEU A 12 -1.87 -14.84 5.08
CA LEU A 12 -2.21 -13.68 5.89
C LEU A 12 -3.72 -13.51 6.00
N ALA A 13 -4.46 -13.60 4.88
CA ALA A 13 -5.92 -13.50 4.88
C ALA A 13 -6.57 -14.57 5.79
N ALA A 14 -6.06 -15.80 5.75
CA ALA A 14 -6.55 -16.88 6.62
C ALA A 14 -6.25 -16.59 8.11
N SER A 15 -5.05 -16.12 8.44
CA SER A 15 -4.64 -15.91 9.83
C SER A 15 -5.39 -14.77 10.52
N VAL A 16 -5.70 -13.69 9.79
CA VAL A 16 -6.48 -12.57 10.34
C VAL A 16 -7.98 -12.88 10.38
N ARG A 17 -8.50 -13.63 9.40
CA ARG A 17 -9.89 -14.10 9.41
C ARG A 17 -10.19 -14.99 10.62
N ALA A 18 -9.23 -15.84 11.03
CA ALA A 18 -9.35 -16.64 12.25
C ALA A 18 -9.53 -15.78 13.51
N ARG A 19 -9.16 -14.51 13.46
CA ARG A 19 -9.32 -13.50 14.52
C ARG A 19 -10.48 -12.53 14.26
N LYS A 20 -11.38 -12.84 13.31
CA LYS A 20 -12.51 -11.99 12.89
C LYS A 20 -12.08 -10.63 12.32
N ILE A 21 -10.92 -10.57 11.67
CA ILE A 21 -10.44 -9.39 10.98
C ILE A 21 -10.57 -9.63 9.47
N THR A 22 -11.25 -8.74 8.78
CA THR A 22 -11.38 -8.77 7.31
C THR A 22 -10.06 -8.33 6.67
N TYR A 23 -9.49 -9.18 5.81
CA TYR A 23 -8.34 -8.82 4.98
C TYR A 23 -8.81 -8.35 3.61
N ARG A 24 -8.33 -7.19 3.18
CA ARG A 24 -8.54 -6.68 1.83
C ARG A 24 -7.25 -6.08 1.30
N ARG A 25 -6.82 -6.55 0.13
CA ARG A 25 -5.67 -5.99 -0.57
C ARG A 25 -6.10 -4.77 -1.39
N MET A 26 -5.42 -3.64 -1.19
CA MET A 26 -5.58 -2.43 -2.00
C MET A 26 -4.25 -2.16 -2.70
N THR A 27 -4.14 -2.57 -3.97
CA THR A 27 -2.86 -2.53 -4.72
C THR A 27 -2.34 -1.11 -4.90
N ALA A 28 -3.23 -0.12 -5.06
CA ALA A 28 -2.89 1.29 -5.21
C ALA A 28 -2.36 1.94 -3.92
N LEU A 29 -2.48 1.27 -2.76
CA LEU A 29 -1.93 1.75 -1.48
C LEU A 29 -0.57 1.12 -1.16
N GLY A 30 0.20 0.78 -2.18
CA GLY A 30 1.51 0.18 -2.02
C GLY A 30 2.18 -0.09 -3.35
N GLY A 31 3.29 -0.84 -3.30
CA GLY A 31 4.08 -1.17 -4.48
C GLY A 31 5.32 -0.29 -4.65
N LEU A 32 6.08 -0.59 -5.70
CA LEU A 32 7.30 0.13 -6.05
C LEU A 32 6.99 1.07 -7.20
N GLY A 33 7.18 2.38 -6.98
CA GLY A 33 7.09 3.41 -8.01
C GLY A 33 8.48 3.89 -8.43
N PRO A 34 8.66 4.31 -9.70
CA PRO A 34 9.88 4.98 -10.13
C PRO A 34 9.98 6.40 -9.53
N VAL A 35 11.20 6.90 -9.38
CA VAL A 35 11.44 8.32 -9.02
C VAL A 35 11.05 9.22 -10.20
N ARG A 36 10.31 10.30 -9.93
CA ARG A 36 9.99 11.33 -10.92
C ARG A 36 11.20 12.26 -11.13
N LYS A 37 11.44 12.67 -12.38
CA LYS A 37 12.60 13.50 -12.75
C LYS A 37 12.64 14.84 -12.00
N ASP A 38 11.47 15.38 -11.71
CA ASP A 38 11.21 16.65 -11.02
C ASP A 38 10.71 16.44 -9.58
N SER A 39 11.05 15.29 -8.99
CA SER A 39 10.67 14.92 -7.63
C SER A 39 11.07 16.01 -6.62
N ILE A 40 10.07 16.52 -5.89
CA ILE A 40 10.30 17.39 -4.72
C ILE A 40 10.83 16.59 -3.51
N ASN A 41 10.81 15.25 -3.58
CA ASN A 41 11.17 14.34 -2.51
C ASN A 41 12.68 14.00 -2.52
N GLY A 42 13.54 14.93 -2.93
CA GLY A 42 14.98 14.70 -3.11
C GLY A 42 15.80 14.47 -1.82
N ALA A 43 15.19 14.59 -0.63
CA ALA A 43 15.87 14.37 0.64
C ALA A 43 16.06 12.87 0.99
N TRP A 44 15.38 11.97 0.29
CA TRP A 44 15.49 10.52 0.51
C TRP A 44 16.82 9.97 -0.01
N ARG A 45 17.54 9.22 0.84
CA ARG A 45 18.79 8.55 0.44
C ARG A 45 18.57 7.29 -0.40
N ASN A 46 17.37 6.70 -0.32
CA ASN A 46 17.02 5.48 -1.03
C ASN A 46 15.99 5.81 -2.12
N ALA A 47 16.36 5.54 -3.37
CA ALA A 47 15.52 5.82 -4.55
C ALA A 47 14.15 5.13 -4.50
N SER A 48 14.03 3.96 -3.87
CA SER A 48 12.73 3.28 -3.71
C SER A 48 11.80 4.04 -2.76
N PHE A 49 12.33 4.65 -1.70
CA PHE A 49 11.51 5.50 -0.82
C PHE A 49 11.16 6.84 -1.46
N GLN A 50 12.08 7.40 -2.23
CA GLN A 50 11.79 8.59 -3.04
C GLN A 50 10.68 8.32 -4.05
N GLY A 51 10.78 7.23 -4.82
CA GLY A 51 9.78 6.86 -5.83
C GLY A 51 8.43 6.53 -5.20
N TYR A 52 8.43 5.92 -4.01
CA TYR A 52 7.19 5.74 -3.26
C TYR A 52 6.59 7.09 -2.80
N ALA A 53 7.41 8.03 -2.33
CA ALA A 53 6.95 9.38 -1.97
C ALA A 53 6.41 10.16 -3.17
N ASP A 54 7.01 9.99 -4.35
CA ASP A 54 6.49 10.55 -5.60
C ASP A 54 5.15 9.92 -5.99
N TYR A 55 5.02 8.61 -5.82
CA TYR A 55 3.77 7.90 -6.09
C TYR A 55 2.64 8.33 -5.15
N MET A 56 2.94 8.58 -3.87
CA MET A 56 1.95 9.09 -2.91
C MET A 56 1.35 10.47 -3.29
N GLN A 57 1.95 11.16 -4.27
CA GLN A 57 1.50 12.45 -4.79
C GLN A 57 0.75 12.34 -6.13
N THR A 58 0.28 11.15 -6.52
CA THR A 58 -0.56 10.95 -7.71
C THR A 58 -2.04 10.94 -7.33
N ASP A 59 -2.90 11.26 -8.30
CA ASP A 59 -4.34 11.18 -8.12
C ASP A 59 -4.79 9.74 -7.81
N GLU A 60 -4.16 8.74 -8.43
CA GLU A 60 -4.43 7.31 -8.16
C GLU A 60 -4.24 6.96 -6.67
N PHE A 61 -3.16 7.45 -6.05
CA PHE A 61 -2.92 7.20 -4.63
C PHE A 61 -3.95 7.94 -3.76
N ALA A 62 -4.28 9.19 -4.11
CA ALA A 62 -5.27 9.98 -3.40
C ALA A 62 -6.66 9.31 -3.43
N GLU A 63 -7.14 8.90 -4.60
CA GLU A 63 -8.40 8.16 -4.77
C GLU A 63 -8.41 6.86 -3.95
N ALA A 64 -7.29 6.15 -3.90
CA ALA A 64 -7.17 4.92 -3.13
C ALA A 64 -7.24 5.17 -1.61
N ILE A 65 -6.72 6.30 -1.11
CA ILE A 65 -6.85 6.71 0.29
C ILE A 65 -8.30 7.08 0.60
N ASP A 66 -8.97 7.82 -0.27
CA ASP A 66 -10.38 8.17 -0.07
C ASP A 66 -11.26 6.92 0.03
N LEU A 67 -11.04 5.94 -0.85
CA LEU A 67 -11.72 4.64 -0.80
C LEU A 67 -11.40 3.86 0.48
N LEU A 68 -10.17 3.97 1.01
CA LEU A 68 -9.82 3.33 2.29
C LEU A 68 -10.59 3.97 3.44
N VAL A 69 -10.66 5.31 3.48
CA VAL A 69 -11.37 6.06 4.53
C VAL A 69 -12.86 5.75 4.47
N GLU A 70 -13.47 5.77 3.28
CA GLU A 70 -14.88 5.40 3.08
C GLU A 70 -15.17 4.00 3.65
N ARG A 71 -14.32 3.01 3.34
CA ARG A 71 -14.45 1.64 3.88
C ARG A 71 -14.18 1.55 5.37
N GLY A 72 -13.31 2.38 5.93
CA GLY A 72 -13.09 2.42 7.38
C GLY A 72 -14.33 2.88 8.14
N HIS A 73 -15.13 3.75 7.53
CA HIS A 73 -16.40 4.22 8.11
C HIS A 73 -17.55 3.23 7.91
N ASN A 74 -17.59 2.53 6.77
CA ASN A 74 -18.58 1.51 6.47
C ASN A 74 -18.08 0.17 6.99
N SER A 75 -18.44 -0.21 8.22
CA SER A 75 -17.99 -1.46 8.87
C SER A 75 -18.34 -2.70 8.03
N ASP A 76 -17.42 -3.13 7.15
CA ASP A 76 -17.43 -4.36 6.34
C ASP A 76 -16.50 -5.44 6.93
#